data_AF-R6C4E5-F1
#
_entry.id   AF-R6C4E5-F1
#
_cell.length_a   1.000
_cell.length_b   1.000
_cell.length_c   1.000
_cell.angle_alpha   90.00
_cell.angle_beta   90.00
_cell.angle_gamma   90.00
#
_symmetry.space_group_name_H-M   'P 1'
#
loop_
_entity.id
_entity.type
_entity.pdbx_description
1 polymer ?
#
loop_
_entity_poly.entity_id
_entity_poly.type
_entity_poly.pdbx_seq_one_letter_code
_entity_poly.pdbx_strand_id
1 'polypeptide(L)' 'METCYTNLANAIILAAAKDHRRALRRLKKYPWDKDAESVRKDCERFFRSGWFQTLTSLDGEVLIEKLHREVYGV' A
#
# COMPACT_ATOMS: atom_id res chain seq x y z
N MET A 1 -18.72 3.75 -18.96
CA MET A 1 -18.53 4.95 -18.12
C MET A 1 -17.95 4.49 -16.80
N GLU A 2 -16.64 4.58 -16.65
CA GLU A 2 -16.00 4.32 -15.37
C GLU A 2 -16.45 5.43 -14.40
N THR A 3 -17.12 5.05 -13.31
CA THR A 3 -17.78 6.02 -12.44
C THR A 3 -16.75 6.87 -11.70
N CYS A 4 -17.08 8.12 -11.35
CA CYS A 4 -16.21 8.99 -10.54
C CYS A 4 -15.72 8.30 -9.25
N TYR A 5 -16.53 7.38 -8.70
CA TYR A 5 -16.19 6.57 -7.53
C TYR A 5 -15.09 5.55 -7.82
N THR A 6 -15.11 4.90 -8.99
CA THR A 6 -14.05 3.99 -9.42
C THR A 6 -12.72 4.71 -9.58
N ASN A 7 -12.74 5.91 -10.19
CA ASN A 7 -11.54 6.73 -10.34
C ASN A 7 -10.99 7.19 -8.98
N LEU A 8 -11.87 7.59 -8.05
CA LEU A 8 -11.48 7.95 -6.70
C LEU A 8 -10.88 6.76 -5.94
N ALA A 9 -11.53 5.59 -6.02
CA ALA A 9 -11.06 4.36 -5.41
C ALA A 9 -9.65 3.99 -5.91
N ASN A 10 -9.46 3.99 -7.23
CA ASN A 10 -8.18 3.72 -7.86
C ASN A 10 -7.12 4.74 -7.41
N ALA A 11 -7.47 6.03 -7.33
CA ALA A 11 -6.55 7.07 -6.86
C ALA A 11 -6.11 6.85 -5.40
N ILE A 12 -7.03 6.46 -4.51
CA ILE A 12 -6.72 6.15 -3.10
C ILE A 12 -5.77 4.94 -3.03
N ILE A 13 -6.06 3.89 -3.79
CA ILE A 13 -5.22 2.68 -3.83
C ILE A 13 -3.81 3.01 -4.34
N LEU A 14 -3.70 3.79 -5.42
CA LEU A 14 -2.42 4.23 -5.97
C LEU A 14 -1.62 5.10 -4.99
N ALA A 15 -2.30 5.99 -4.27
CA ALA A 15 -1.68 6.82 -3.23
C ALA A 15 -1.13 5.94 -2.08
N ALA A 16 -1.94 5.02 -1.56
CA ALA A 16 -1.52 4.09 -0.51
C ALA A 16 -0.32 3.22 -0.95
N ALA A 17 -0.34 2.71 -2.18
CA ALA A 17 0.78 1.94 -2.72
C ALA A 17 2.07 2.78 -2.83
N LYS A 18 1.94 4.05 -3.24
CA LYS A 18 3.08 4.98 -3.32
C LYS A 18 3.67 5.28 -1.95
N ASP A 19 2.83 5.52 -0.95
CA ASP A 19 3.28 5.80 0.43
C ASP A 19 3.91 4.57 1.07
N HIS A 20 3.34 3.38 0.85
CA HIS A 20 3.93 2.12 1.28
C HIS A 20 5.34 1.92 0.68
N ARG A 21 5.53 2.12 -0.64
CA ARG A 21 6.86 2.05 -1.27
C ARG A 21 7.86 3.03 -0.64
N ARG A 22 7.43 4.26 -0.36
CA ARG A 22 8.30 5.27 0.27
C ARG A 22 8.68 4.84 1.69
N ALA A 23 7.73 4.34 2.47
CA ALA A 23 7.97 3.81 3.80
C ALA A 23 8.97 2.64 3.77
N LEU A 24 8.78 1.66 2.89
CA LEU A 24 9.72 0.53 2.74
C LEU A 24 11.13 0.98 2.34
N ARG A 25 11.25 1.90 1.37
CA ARG A 25 12.57 2.45 0.99
C ARG A 25 13.23 3.20 2.14
N ARG A 26 12.45 3.89 2.96
CA ARG A 26 12.93 4.60 4.14
C ARG A 26 13.38 3.63 5.22
N LEU A 27 12.60 2.59 5.52
CA LEU A 27 12.95 1.51 6.45
C LEU A 27 14.18 0.73 5.98
N LYS A 28 14.37 0.54 4.67
CA LYS A 28 15.58 -0.06 4.11
C LYS A 28 16.84 0.74 4.44
N LYS A 29 16.74 2.07 4.51
CA LYS A 29 17.87 2.97 4.83
C LYS A 29 17.98 3.26 6.33
N TYR A 30 16.86 3.35 7.02
CA TYR A 30 16.71 3.72 8.42
C TYR A 30 15.73 2.75 9.09
N PRO A 31 16.19 1.58 9.55
CA PRO A 31 15.32 0.55 10.11
C PRO A 31 14.67 0.96 11.44
N TRP A 32 15.14 2.01 12.10
CA TRP A 32 14.59 2.57 13.34
C TRP A 32 13.64 3.76 13.13
N ASP A 33 13.31 4.11 11.88
CA ASP A 33 12.37 5.19 11.58
C ASP A 33 10.94 4.77 11.95
N LYS A 34 10.48 5.21 13.14
CA LYS A 34 9.15 4.89 13.67
C LYS A 34 8.02 5.45 12.80
N ASP A 35 8.22 6.59 12.15
CA ASP A 35 7.21 7.17 11.26
C ASP A 35 7.05 6.28 10.03
N ALA A 36 8.17 5.83 9.43
CA ALA A 36 8.13 4.91 8.30
C ALA A 36 7.50 3.56 8.67
N GLU A 37 7.77 3.05 9.89
CA GLU A 37 7.16 1.81 10.37
C GLU A 37 5.64 1.98 10.58
N SER A 38 5.20 3.11 11.13
CA SER A 38 3.78 3.42 11.29
C SER A 38 3.08 3.48 9.93
N VAL A 39 3.64 4.22 8.97
CA VAL A 39 3.07 4.34 7.62
C VAL A 39 2.99 2.97 6.93
N ARG A 40 4.01 2.12 7.09
CA ARG A 40 3.96 0.74 6.58
C ARG A 40 2.77 -0.03 7.16
N LYS A 41 2.65 -0.04 8.49
CA LYS A 41 1.56 -0.74 9.20
C LYS A 41 0.17 -0.21 8.81
N ASP A 42 0.03 1.10 8.69
CA ASP A 42 -1.24 1.73 8.29
C ASP A 42 -1.63 1.36 6.85
N CYS A 43 -0.67 1.35 5.94
CA CYS A 43 -0.91 0.90 4.56
C CYS A 43 -1.27 -0.59 4.50
N GLU A 44 -0.55 -1.45 5.21
CA GLU A 44 -0.88 -2.89 5.29
C GLU A 44 -2.27 -3.13 5.87
N ARG A 45 -2.62 -2.38 6.92
CA ARG A 45 -3.96 -2.44 7.51
C ARG A 45 -5.04 -1.97 6.55
N PHE A 46 -4.76 -0.95 5.74
CA PHE A 46 -5.65 -0.49 4.68
C PHE A 46 -5.87 -1.57 3.62
N PHE A 47 -4.80 -2.19 3.11
CA PHE A 47 -4.91 -3.24 2.09
C PHE A 47 -5.60 -4.52 2.60
N ARG A 48 -5.41 -4.86 3.88
CA ARG A 48 -6.13 -5.97 4.55
C ARG A 48 -7.55 -5.62 4.96
N SER A 49 -7.95 -4.35 4.88
CA SER A 49 -9.28 -3.94 5.33
C SER A 49 -10.35 -4.35 4.32
N GLY A 50 -11.56 -4.65 4.82
CA GLY A 50 -12.72 -4.94 3.97
C GLY A 50 -13.10 -3.77 3.04
N TRP A 51 -12.64 -2.54 3.35
CA TRP A 51 -12.80 -1.38 2.47
C TRP A 51 -12.03 -1.57 1.17
N PHE A 52 -10.80 -2.09 1.21
CA PHE A 52 -10.02 -2.39 0.00
C PHE A 52 -10.71 -3.46 -0.85
N GLN A 53 -11.21 -4.53 -0.24
CA GLN A 53 -12.02 -5.56 -0.92
C GLN A 53 -13.31 -5.00 -1.54
N THR A 54 -13.89 -3.98 -0.94
CA THR A 54 -15.08 -3.29 -1.48
C THR A 54 -14.71 -2.44 -2.69
N LEU A 55 -13.53 -1.82 -2.69
CA LEU A 55 -13.04 -0.96 -3.77
C LEU A 55 -12.46 -1.76 -4.94
N THR A 56 -11.88 -2.93 -4.68
CA THR A 56 -11.24 -3.78 -5.69
C THR A 56 -11.30 -5.25 -5.29
N SER A 57 -11.46 -6.13 -6.28
CA SER A 57 -11.37 -7.59 -6.07
C SER A 57 -9.93 -8.11 -5.97
N LEU A 58 -8.95 -7.21 -5.88
CA LEU A 58 -7.54 -7.56 -5.71
C LEU A 58 -7.28 -8.07 -4.29
N ASP A 59 -6.35 -9.02 -4.19
CA ASP A 59 -5.86 -9.49 -2.90
C ASP A 59 -4.84 -8.49 -2.35
N GLY A 60 -5.16 -7.90 -1.20
CA GLY A 60 -4.31 -6.92 -0.50
C GLY A 60 -2.97 -7.53 -0.08
N GLU A 61 -2.91 -8.82 0.26
CA GLU A 61 -1.66 -9.49 0.62
C GLU A 61 -0.72 -9.59 -0.58
N VAL A 62 -1.26 -9.96 -1.74
CA VAL A 62 -0.48 -10.07 -2.99
C VAL A 62 0.06 -8.69 -3.38
N LEU A 63 -0.69 -7.62 -3.13
CA LEU A 63 -0.22 -6.26 -3.37
C LEU A 63 0.96 -5.92 -2.45
N ILE A 64 0.83 -6.18 -1.14
CA ILE A 64 1.89 -5.94 -0.16
C ILE A 64 3.16 -6.71 -0.53
N GLU A 65 3.02 -8.00 -0.87
CA GLU A 65 4.14 -8.85 -1.26
C GLU A 65 4.85 -8.31 -2.50
N LYS A 66 4.10 -7.92 -3.54
CA LYS A 66 4.68 -7.28 -4.73
C LYS A 66 5.43 -5.99 -4.38
N LEU A 67 4.86 -5.14 -3.53
CA LEU A 67 5.50 -3.88 -3.10
C LEU A 67 6.79 -4.15 -2.31
N HIS A 68 6.80 -5.15 -1.44
CA HIS A 68 8.00 -5.62 -0.76
C HIS A 68 9.03 -6.12 -1.77
N ARG A 69 8.61 -6.95 -2.72
CA ARG A 69 9.47 -7.53 -3.74
C ARG A 69 10.15 -6.46 -4.60
N GLU A 70 9.42 -5.43 -5.00
CA GLU A 70 9.97 -4.31 -5.78
C GLU A 70 11.01 -3.49 -5.01
N VAL A 71 10.87 -3.35 -3.68
CA VAL A 71 11.77 -2.52 -2.87
C VAL A 71 12.99 -3.30 -2.36
N TYR A 72 12.77 -4.55 -1.96
CA TYR A 72 13.83 -5.43 -1.44
C TYR A 72 14.52 -6.24 -2.53
N GLY A 73 13.90 -6.42 -3.70
CA GLY A 73 14.48 -7.11 -4.86
C GLY A 73 14.64 -8.62 -4.69
N VAL A 74 13.85 -9.25 -3.81
CA VAL A 74 13.88 -10.70 -3.53
C VAL A 74 13.11 -11.48 -4.59
#